data_AF-A0A8T2UFP8-F1
#
_entry.id   AF-A0A8T2UFP8-F1
#
_cell.length_a   1.000
_cell.length_b   1.000
_cell.length_c   1.000
_cell.angle_alpha   90.00
_cell.angle_beta   90.00
_cell.angle_gamma   90.00
#
_symmetry.space_group_name_H-M   'P 1'
#
loop_
_entity.id
_entity.type
_entity.pdbx_description
1 polymer ?
#
loop_
_entity_poly.entity_id
_entity_poly.type
_entity_poly.pdbx_seq_one_letter_code
_entity_poly.pdbx_strand_id
1 'polypeptide(L)'
;MAPKLEEQLVTLEHTLRELIGKHKKEGDSGLNGVTRRVVALEAKVATLEKENESLREELLAIRKQHSRDQEELHTELTDMRTKLDSIHEEGEIVPKLEDIPMTIKECMEVVQSELETKKDGWVEVVKKNLRQEAKKNHHEEIHIVHTTIEEEQMRQARRLNVRISSLTETDRSPEQDGRRLCTLLGYHADEPLPFTRASRAGRDTTRSRALIIQFSDETGRRDFLIRRAVLSTTPGTPMYLDDDLTLMQVEQRRTCMPRVLQARREGHRALYRDGRVIIDGWPID
;
A
#
# COMPACT_ATOMS: atom_id res chain seq x y z
N MET A 1 -25.42 1.04 6.49
CA MET A 1 -24.30 1.61 5.70
C MET A 1 -24.01 3.07 6.06
N ALA A 2 -25.01 3.93 6.30
CA ALA A 2 -24.82 5.32 6.70
C ALA A 2 -23.96 5.60 7.97
N PRO A 3 -24.04 4.84 9.08
CA PRO A 3 -23.36 5.24 10.32
C PRO A 3 -21.82 5.12 10.25
N LYS A 4 -21.30 4.22 9.40
CA LYS A 4 -19.85 4.04 9.19
C LYS A 4 -19.22 5.20 8.42
N LEU A 5 -19.99 5.84 7.54
CA LEU A 5 -19.55 7.00 6.75
C LEU A 5 -19.54 8.27 7.62
N GLU A 6 -20.53 8.45 8.49
CA GLU A 6 -20.53 9.56 9.46
C GLU A 6 -19.39 9.45 10.46
N GLU A 7 -19.11 8.24 10.96
CA GLU A 7 -17.98 8.00 11.86
C GLU A 7 -16.62 8.29 11.19
N GLN A 8 -16.48 7.93 9.90
CA GLN A 8 -15.30 8.27 9.10
C GLN A 8 -15.18 9.78 8.83
N LEU A 9 -16.29 10.48 8.60
CA LEU A 9 -16.31 11.93 8.37
C LEU A 9 -15.90 12.70 9.64
N VAL A 10 -16.43 12.30 10.80
CA VAL A 10 -16.08 12.89 12.10
C VAL A 10 -14.59 12.67 12.42
N THR A 11 -14.07 11.48 12.09
CA THR A 11 -12.65 11.17 12.28
C THR A 11 -11.76 12.03 11.38
N LEU A 12 -12.17 12.23 10.11
CA LEU A 12 -11.48 13.12 9.16
C LEU A 12 -11.50 14.58 9.61
N GLU A 13 -12.65 15.09 10.09
CA GLU A 13 -12.77 16.46 10.60
C GLU A 13 -11.89 16.69 11.84
N HIS A 14 -11.83 15.72 12.76
CA HIS A 14 -10.98 15.81 13.94
C HIS A 14 -9.50 15.87 13.55
N THR A 15 -9.09 15.02 12.62
CA THR A 15 -7.71 14.96 12.11
C THR A 15 -7.33 16.26 11.38
N LEU A 16 -8.27 16.87 10.65
CA LEU A 16 -8.06 18.15 9.97
C LEU A 16 -7.85 19.31 10.96
N ARG A 17 -8.66 19.36 12.04
CA ARG A 17 -8.53 20.38 13.09
C ARG A 17 -7.20 20.27 13.86
N GLU A 18 -6.74 19.05 14.16
CA GLU A 18 -5.43 18.86 14.78
C GLU A 18 -4.26 19.32 13.90
N LEU A 19 -4.36 19.08 12.59
CA LEU A 19 -3.33 19.50 11.63
C LEU A 19 -3.28 21.01 11.47
N ILE A 20 -4.43 21.69 11.44
CA ILE A 20 -4.52 23.15 11.42
C ILE A 20 -3.95 23.75 12.73
N GLY A 21 -4.23 23.12 13.88
CA GLY A 21 -3.70 23.54 15.18
C GLY A 21 -2.18 23.43 15.30
N LYS A 22 -1.57 22.39 14.71
CA LYS A 22 -0.11 22.22 14.67
C LYS A 22 0.58 23.22 13.74
N HIS A 23 -0.05 23.62 12.64
CA HIS A 23 0.51 24.58 11.69
C HIS A 23 0.63 26.01 12.20
N LYS A 24 -0.18 26.41 13.20
CA LYS A 24 -0.10 27.74 13.81
C LYS A 24 1.20 27.95 14.62
N LYS A 25 2.00 26.90 14.85
CA LYS A 25 3.23 26.93 15.67
C LYS A 25 4.55 26.83 14.88
N GLU A 26 4.53 26.55 13.58
CA GLU A 26 5.75 26.33 12.79
C GLU A 26 5.76 27.19 11.52
N GLY A 27 6.58 28.25 11.52
CA GLY A 27 6.71 29.19 10.39
C GLY A 27 7.31 28.58 9.12
N ASP A 28 6.88 29.14 7.97
CA ASP A 28 7.29 29.09 6.54
C ASP A 28 7.98 27.87 5.90
N SER A 29 8.63 26.98 6.63
CA SER A 29 9.13 25.69 6.10
C SER A 29 8.03 24.62 5.95
N GLY A 30 6.89 24.84 6.61
CA GLY A 30 5.71 23.97 6.55
C GLY A 30 4.98 23.99 5.20
N LEU A 31 5.10 25.07 4.42
CA LEU A 31 4.34 25.26 3.18
C LEU A 31 4.64 24.15 2.15
N ASN A 32 5.92 23.84 1.91
CA ASN A 32 6.32 22.79 0.95
C ASN A 32 6.00 21.36 1.41
N GLY A 33 5.83 21.14 2.71
CA GLY A 33 5.36 19.88 3.29
C GLY A 33 3.85 19.71 3.12
N VAL A 34 3.11 20.80 3.31
CA VAL A 34 1.67 20.87 3.08
C VAL A 34 1.36 20.69 1.59
N THR A 35 2.05 21.39 0.69
CA THR A 35 1.81 21.27 -0.76
C THR A 35 1.98 19.84 -1.25
N ARG A 36 3.02 19.12 -0.82
CA ARG A 36 3.21 17.70 -1.20
C ARG A 36 2.13 16.78 -0.64
N ARG A 37 1.66 17.04 0.58
CA ARG A 37 0.56 16.28 1.19
C ARG A 37 -0.78 16.58 0.54
N VAL A 38 -1.01 17.83 0.15
CA VAL A 38 -2.19 18.26 -0.62
C VAL A 38 -2.22 17.56 -1.97
N VAL A 39 -1.12 17.58 -2.73
CA VAL A 39 -1.04 16.85 -4.02
C VAL A 39 -1.26 15.35 -3.86
N ALA A 40 -0.71 14.73 -2.81
CA ALA A 40 -0.94 13.31 -2.53
C ALA A 40 -2.40 13.00 -2.12
N LEU A 41 -3.05 13.93 -1.42
CA LEU A 41 -4.46 13.82 -1.06
C LEU A 41 -5.36 14.03 -2.29
N GLU A 42 -5.06 15.00 -3.15
CA GLU A 42 -5.76 15.23 -4.42
C GLU A 42 -5.70 13.99 -5.32
N ALA A 43 -4.54 13.34 -5.43
CA ALA A 43 -4.40 12.10 -6.19
C ALA A 43 -5.25 10.96 -5.60
N LYS A 44 -5.31 10.83 -4.27
CA LYS A 44 -6.18 9.85 -3.60
C LYS A 44 -7.66 10.16 -3.79
N VAL A 45 -8.05 11.43 -3.71
CA VAL A 45 -9.43 11.88 -3.96
C VAL A 45 -9.84 11.54 -5.38
N ALA A 46 -9.01 11.85 -6.39
CA ALA A 46 -9.29 11.51 -7.78
C ALA A 46 -9.46 9.99 -8.01
N THR A 47 -8.68 9.17 -7.30
CA THR A 47 -8.80 7.71 -7.38
C THR A 47 -10.11 7.23 -6.76
N LEU A 48 -10.46 7.73 -5.58
CA LEU A 48 -11.71 7.42 -4.87
C LEU A 48 -12.95 7.93 -5.61
N GLU A 49 -12.85 9.05 -6.32
CA GLU A 49 -13.92 9.58 -7.18
C GLU A 49 -14.17 8.63 -8.36
N LYS A 50 -13.11 8.11 -8.98
CA LYS A 50 -13.23 7.13 -10.07
C LYS A 50 -13.83 5.81 -9.60
N GLU A 51 -13.43 5.31 -8.43
CA GLU A 51 -14.02 4.12 -7.83
C GLU A 51 -15.49 4.33 -7.47
N ASN A 52 -15.85 5.49 -6.90
CA ASN A 52 -17.24 5.83 -6.60
C ASN A 52 -18.09 5.88 -7.87
N GLU A 53 -17.56 6.43 -8.96
CA GLU A 53 -18.30 6.49 -10.23
C GLU A 53 -18.54 5.09 -10.80
N SER A 54 -17.52 4.22 -10.78
CA SER A 54 -17.66 2.81 -11.16
C SER A 54 -18.73 2.08 -10.31
N LEU A 55 -18.72 2.29 -8.99
CA LEU A 55 -19.71 1.69 -8.10
C LEU A 55 -21.13 2.23 -8.33
N ARG A 56 -21.28 3.51 -8.71
CA ARG A 56 -22.57 4.09 -9.08
C ARG A 56 -23.12 3.47 -10.36
N GLU A 57 -22.27 3.26 -11.36
CA GLU A 57 -22.64 2.58 -12.61
C GLU A 57 -23.09 1.15 -12.35
N GLU A 58 -22.36 0.39 -11.53
CA GLU A 58 -22.75 -0.97 -11.12
C GLU A 58 -24.09 -0.99 -10.37
N LEU A 59 -24.28 -0.08 -9.41
CA LEU A 59 -25.56 0.04 -8.68
C LEU A 59 -26.72 0.39 -9.61
N LEU A 60 -26.50 1.23 -10.62
CA LEU A 60 -27.52 1.57 -11.61
C LEU A 60 -27.88 0.36 -12.47
N ALA A 61 -26.90 -0.44 -12.88
CA ALA A 61 -27.11 -1.67 -13.64
C ALA A 61 -27.94 -2.69 -12.84
N ILE A 62 -27.60 -2.89 -11.55
CA ILE A 62 -28.33 -3.79 -10.65
C ILE A 62 -29.77 -3.32 -10.47
N ARG A 63 -30.01 -2.01 -10.26
CA ARG A 63 -31.37 -1.47 -10.14
C ARG A 63 -32.20 -1.67 -11.40
N LYS A 64 -31.60 -1.45 -12.58
CA LYS A 64 -32.28 -1.70 -13.87
C LYS A 64 -32.65 -3.16 -14.02
N GLN A 65 -31.75 -4.07 -13.67
CA GLN A 65 -32.04 -5.50 -13.73
C GLN A 65 -33.16 -5.88 -12.76
N HIS A 66 -33.09 -5.42 -11.51
CA HIS A 66 -34.14 -5.68 -10.52
C HIS A 66 -35.52 -5.17 -10.96
N SER A 67 -35.58 -3.99 -11.62
CA SER A 67 -36.83 -3.46 -12.18
C SER A 67 -37.40 -4.38 -13.26
N ARG A 68 -36.56 -4.91 -14.15
CA ARG A 68 -36.99 -5.88 -15.18
C ARG A 68 -37.50 -7.17 -14.57
N ASP A 69 -36.77 -7.71 -13.60
CA ASP A 69 -37.16 -8.94 -12.92
C ASP A 69 -38.51 -8.75 -12.18
N GLN A 70 -38.76 -7.57 -11.61
CA GLN A 70 -40.06 -7.23 -11.02
C GLN A 70 -41.17 -7.11 -12.05
N GLU A 71 -40.92 -6.49 -13.20
CA GLU A 71 -41.89 -6.40 -14.30
C GLU A 71 -42.22 -7.80 -14.85
N GLU A 72 -41.22 -8.65 -15.05
CA GLU A 72 -41.39 -10.04 -15.53
C GLU A 72 -42.23 -10.86 -14.54
N LEU A 73 -41.88 -10.84 -13.26
CA LEU A 73 -42.68 -11.47 -12.21
C LEU A 73 -44.12 -10.93 -12.15
N HIS A 74 -44.29 -9.62 -12.34
CA HIS A 74 -45.63 -9.03 -12.32
C HIS A 74 -46.43 -9.49 -13.54
N THR A 75 -45.82 -9.59 -14.72
CA THR A 75 -46.47 -10.12 -15.93
C THR A 75 -46.86 -11.59 -15.76
N GLU A 76 -45.99 -12.42 -15.21
CA GLU A 76 -46.29 -13.83 -14.89
C GLU A 76 -47.43 -13.96 -13.89
N LEU A 77 -47.43 -13.14 -12.83
CA LEU A 77 -48.53 -13.12 -11.84
C LEU A 77 -49.85 -12.69 -12.47
N THR A 78 -49.84 -11.70 -13.36
CA THR A 78 -51.06 -11.28 -14.08
C THR A 78 -51.55 -12.33 -15.04
N ASP A 79 -50.66 -13.03 -15.75
CA ASP A 79 -51.02 -14.13 -16.65
C ASP A 79 -51.59 -15.33 -15.89
N MET A 80 -51.02 -15.67 -14.72
CA MET A 80 -51.60 -16.67 -13.83
C MET A 80 -52.96 -16.24 -13.28
N ARG A 81 -53.13 -14.95 -12.95
CA ARG A 81 -54.40 -14.40 -12.48
C ARG A 81 -55.48 -14.48 -13.56
N THR A 82 -55.18 -14.07 -14.79
CA THR A 82 -56.13 -14.14 -15.90
C THR A 82 -56.50 -15.58 -16.23
N LYS A 83 -55.54 -16.51 -16.19
CA LYS A 83 -55.82 -17.96 -16.30
C LYS A 83 -56.77 -18.46 -15.21
N LEU A 84 -56.58 -18.03 -13.96
CA LEU A 84 -57.47 -18.36 -12.85
C LEU A 84 -58.88 -17.77 -13.02
N ASP A 85 -58.98 -16.51 -13.46
CA ASP A 85 -60.26 -15.84 -13.66
C ASP A 85 -61.03 -16.46 -14.85
N SER A 86 -60.33 -16.87 -15.91
CA SER A 86 -60.91 -17.61 -17.05
C SER A 86 -61.52 -18.95 -16.62
N ILE A 87 -60.85 -19.66 -15.71
CA ILE A 87 -61.35 -20.91 -15.11
C ILE A 87 -62.58 -20.65 -14.22
N HIS A 88 -62.74 -19.44 -13.69
CA HIS A 88 -63.87 -19.06 -12.83
C HIS A 88 -65.11 -18.60 -13.62
N GLU A 89 -64.91 -17.98 -14.80
CA GLU A 89 -66.00 -17.53 -15.69
C GLU A 89 -66.54 -18.65 -16.59
N GLU A 90 -65.72 -19.65 -16.93
CA GLU A 90 -66.19 -20.92 -17.51
C GLU A 90 -66.80 -21.80 -16.41
N GLY A 91 -68.08 -21.59 -16.11
CA GLY A 91 -68.83 -22.52 -15.27
C GLY A 91 -68.68 -23.98 -15.77
N GLU A 92 -68.18 -24.84 -14.87
CA GLU A 92 -67.95 -26.29 -15.02
C GLU A 92 -66.73 -26.73 -15.85
N ILE A 93 -65.56 -26.85 -15.19
CA ILE A 93 -64.98 -28.15 -14.83
C ILE A 93 -64.27 -27.98 -13.48
N VAL A 94 -64.97 -28.28 -12.37
CA VAL A 94 -64.25 -28.62 -11.14
C VAL A 94 -63.56 -29.95 -11.46
N PRO A 95 -62.22 -30.07 -11.51
CA PRO A 95 -61.60 -31.38 -11.59
C PRO A 95 -62.20 -32.21 -10.45
N LYS A 96 -62.61 -33.45 -10.73
CA LYS A 96 -63.23 -34.27 -9.70
C LYS A 96 -62.30 -34.23 -8.49
N LEU A 97 -62.85 -34.14 -7.28
CA LEU A 97 -62.06 -34.01 -6.04
C LEU A 97 -60.92 -35.05 -5.95
N GLU A 98 -61.10 -36.16 -6.66
CA GLU A 98 -60.18 -37.28 -6.89
C GLU A 98 -58.91 -36.94 -7.71
N ASP A 99 -58.94 -35.94 -8.59
CA ASP A 99 -57.82 -35.58 -9.49
C ASP A 99 -56.88 -34.52 -8.87
N ILE A 100 -57.36 -33.75 -7.89
CA ILE A 100 -56.60 -32.67 -7.21
C ILE A 100 -55.28 -33.16 -6.58
N PRO A 101 -55.22 -34.33 -5.89
CA PRO A 101 -53.96 -34.83 -5.35
C PRO A 101 -52.92 -35.14 -6.43
N MET A 102 -53.36 -35.55 -7.62
CA MET A 102 -52.47 -35.87 -8.74
C MET A 102 -51.84 -34.61 -9.31
N THR A 103 -52.64 -33.56 -9.53
CA THR A 103 -52.15 -32.25 -10.00
C THR A 103 -51.22 -31.57 -9.00
N ILE A 104 -51.50 -31.67 -7.69
CA ILE A 104 -50.60 -31.13 -6.64
C ILE A 104 -49.25 -31.85 -6.70
N LYS A 105 -49.25 -33.17 -6.88
CA LYS A 105 -48.02 -33.96 -6.98
C LYS A 105 -47.19 -33.57 -8.21
N GLU A 106 -47.83 -33.42 -9.37
CA GLU A 106 -47.17 -32.98 -10.61
C GLU A 106 -46.56 -31.58 -10.46
N CYS A 107 -47.29 -30.62 -9.87
CA CYS A 107 -46.76 -29.29 -9.58
C CYS A 107 -45.55 -29.32 -8.63
N MET A 108 -45.59 -30.18 -7.60
CA MET A 108 -44.45 -30.33 -6.68
C MET A 108 -43.20 -30.88 -7.39
N GLU A 109 -43.37 -31.86 -8.30
CA GLU A 109 -42.28 -32.42 -9.08
C GLU A 109 -41.66 -31.39 -10.04
N VAL A 110 -42.47 -30.54 -10.68
CA VAL A 110 -41.99 -29.44 -11.53
C VAL A 110 -41.20 -28.41 -10.71
N VAL A 111 -41.77 -27.94 -9.59
CA VAL A 111 -41.10 -26.98 -8.70
C VAL A 111 -39.78 -27.54 -8.16
N GLN A 112 -39.75 -28.83 -7.82
CA GLN A 112 -38.54 -29.49 -7.34
C GLN A 112 -37.47 -29.60 -8.44
N SER A 113 -37.86 -29.95 -9.66
CA SER A 113 -36.97 -29.98 -10.83
C SER A 113 -36.39 -28.58 -11.15
N GLU A 114 -37.21 -27.53 -11.08
CA GLU A 114 -36.75 -26.14 -11.29
C GLU A 114 -35.81 -25.65 -10.19
N LEU A 115 -36.07 -26.02 -8.94
CA LEU A 115 -35.19 -25.71 -7.81
C LEU A 115 -33.83 -26.40 -7.95
N GLU A 116 -33.81 -27.66 -8.40
CA GLU A 116 -32.57 -28.41 -8.65
C GLU A 116 -31.76 -27.79 -9.79
N THR A 117 -32.41 -27.41 -10.90
CA THR A 117 -31.72 -26.72 -12.02
C THR A 117 -31.20 -25.33 -11.63
N LYS A 118 -31.97 -24.54 -10.89
CA LYS A 118 -31.50 -23.24 -10.36
C LYS A 118 -30.34 -23.43 -9.39
N LYS A 119 -30.41 -24.43 -8.50
CA LYS A 119 -29.33 -24.78 -7.56
C LYS A 119 -28.04 -25.13 -8.31
N ASP A 120 -28.12 -25.93 -9.36
CA ASP A 120 -26.95 -26.29 -10.17
C ASP A 120 -26.33 -25.06 -10.88
N GLY A 121 -27.17 -24.16 -11.40
CA GLY A 121 -26.71 -22.89 -11.94
C GLY A 121 -25.96 -22.02 -10.92
N TRP A 122 -26.51 -21.92 -9.69
CA TRP A 122 -25.85 -21.22 -8.58
C TRP A 122 -24.54 -21.87 -8.15
N VAL A 123 -24.48 -23.21 -8.12
CA VAL A 123 -23.25 -23.95 -7.78
C VAL A 123 -22.13 -23.63 -8.76
N GLU A 124 -22.42 -23.56 -10.07
CA GLU A 124 -21.41 -23.21 -11.07
C GLU A 124 -20.93 -21.75 -10.96
N VAL A 125 -21.83 -20.81 -10.62
CA VAL A 125 -21.45 -19.41 -10.34
C VAL A 125 -20.53 -19.34 -9.13
N VAL A 126 -20.85 -20.02 -8.03
CA VAL A 126 -20.02 -20.05 -6.82
C VAL A 126 -18.64 -20.68 -7.09
N LYS A 127 -18.60 -21.82 -7.81
CA LYS A 127 -17.33 -22.44 -8.23
C LYS A 127 -16.47 -21.49 -9.06
N LYS A 128 -17.08 -20.76 -10.00
CA LYS A 128 -16.37 -19.78 -10.84
C LYS A 128 -15.79 -18.64 -10.00
N ASN A 129 -16.57 -18.09 -9.07
CA ASN A 129 -16.12 -17.02 -8.18
C ASN A 129 -14.97 -17.49 -7.28
N LEU A 130 -15.08 -18.67 -6.67
CA LEU A 130 -14.01 -19.26 -5.85
C LEU A 130 -12.72 -19.45 -6.65
N ARG A 131 -12.82 -19.91 -7.91
CA ARG A 131 -11.65 -20.05 -8.80
C ARG A 131 -11.02 -18.69 -9.13
N GLN A 132 -11.81 -17.65 -9.34
CA GLN A 132 -11.30 -16.31 -9.60
C GLN A 132 -10.59 -15.73 -8.36
N GLU A 133 -11.18 -15.89 -7.18
CA GLU A 133 -10.56 -15.43 -5.93
C GLU A 133 -9.27 -16.18 -5.64
N ALA A 134 -9.23 -17.50 -5.83
CA ALA A 134 -8.01 -18.29 -5.67
C ALA A 134 -6.88 -17.82 -6.62
N LYS A 135 -7.21 -17.49 -7.88
CA LYS A 135 -6.24 -16.94 -8.84
C LYS A 135 -5.74 -15.56 -8.43
N LYS A 136 -6.64 -14.70 -7.95
CA LYS A 136 -6.30 -13.36 -7.46
C LYS A 136 -5.36 -13.45 -6.27
N ASN A 137 -5.70 -14.26 -5.27
CA ASN A 137 -4.86 -14.48 -4.08
C ASN A 137 -3.49 -15.03 -4.45
N HIS A 138 -3.43 -16.00 -5.37
CA HIS A 138 -2.15 -16.54 -5.85
C HIS A 138 -1.30 -15.49 -6.56
N HIS A 139 -1.92 -14.61 -7.36
CA HIS A 139 -1.21 -13.51 -8.01
C HIS A 139 -0.68 -12.48 -7.00
N GLU A 140 -1.48 -12.13 -5.99
CA GLU A 140 -1.07 -11.26 -4.89
C GLU A 140 0.11 -11.85 -4.11
N GLU A 141 0.07 -13.14 -3.81
CA GLU A 141 1.15 -13.84 -3.12
C GLU A 141 2.46 -13.81 -3.95
N ILE A 142 2.38 -14.15 -5.24
CA ILE A 142 3.54 -14.06 -6.16
C ILE A 142 4.09 -12.64 -6.19
N HIS A 143 3.23 -11.63 -6.27
CA HIS A 143 3.64 -10.23 -6.31
C HIS A 143 4.35 -9.80 -5.01
N ILE A 144 3.85 -10.23 -3.84
CA ILE A 144 4.50 -9.97 -2.55
C ILE A 144 5.88 -10.66 -2.49
N VAL A 145 5.97 -11.92 -2.91
CA VAL A 145 7.24 -12.66 -2.94
C VAL A 145 8.23 -11.99 -3.90
N HIS A 146 7.78 -11.56 -5.07
CA HIS A 146 8.64 -10.88 -6.04
C HIS A 146 9.18 -9.57 -5.48
N THR A 147 8.29 -8.72 -4.95
CA THR A 147 8.69 -7.41 -4.38
C THR A 147 9.63 -7.57 -3.19
N THR A 148 9.44 -8.59 -2.34
CA THR A 148 10.35 -8.87 -1.22
C THR A 148 11.71 -9.40 -1.68
N ILE A 149 11.77 -10.24 -2.71
CA ILE A 149 13.03 -10.71 -3.30
C ILE A 149 13.80 -9.56 -3.96
N GLU A 150 13.13 -8.72 -4.75
CA GLU A 150 13.75 -7.55 -5.40
C GLU A 150 14.30 -6.56 -4.38
N GLU A 151 13.55 -6.30 -3.31
CA GLU A 151 14.03 -5.48 -2.21
C GLU A 151 15.28 -6.08 -1.58
N GLU A 152 15.26 -7.37 -1.25
CA GLU A 152 16.38 -8.04 -0.62
C GLU A 152 17.63 -7.99 -1.52
N GLN A 153 17.47 -8.13 -2.84
CA GLN A 153 18.55 -7.94 -3.80
C GLN A 153 19.09 -6.50 -3.79
N MET A 154 18.22 -5.48 -3.80
CA MET A 154 18.63 -4.08 -3.70
C MET A 154 19.36 -3.79 -2.38
N ARG A 155 18.88 -4.36 -1.28
CA ARG A 155 19.49 -4.25 0.04
C ARG A 155 20.88 -4.86 0.06
N GLN A 156 21.05 -6.08 -0.48
CA GLN A 156 22.36 -6.74 -0.56
C GLN A 156 23.33 -5.96 -1.44
N ALA A 157 22.88 -5.45 -2.59
CA ALA A 157 23.69 -4.63 -3.49
C ALA A 157 24.19 -3.32 -2.83
N ARG A 158 23.43 -2.77 -1.88
CA ARG A 158 23.77 -1.54 -1.15
C ARG A 158 24.41 -1.76 0.21
N ARG A 159 24.49 -2.99 0.69
CA ARG A 159 25.02 -3.33 2.03
C ARG A 159 26.43 -2.79 2.28
N LEU A 160 27.25 -2.72 1.23
CA LEU A 160 28.62 -2.23 1.29
C LEU A 160 28.75 -0.73 0.93
N ASN A 161 27.64 -0.04 0.74
CA ASN A 161 27.64 1.38 0.38
C ASN A 161 27.51 2.27 1.60
N VAL A 162 28.13 3.44 1.54
CA VAL A 162 27.89 4.57 2.45
C VAL A 162 27.41 5.74 1.62
N ARG A 163 26.35 6.40 2.11
CA ARG A 163 25.79 7.60 1.52
C ARG A 163 26.27 8.82 2.28
N ILE A 164 26.85 9.76 1.55
CA ILE A 164 27.34 11.04 2.07
C ILE A 164 26.47 12.16 1.56
N SER A 165 25.82 12.86 2.49
CA SER A 165 24.96 14.00 2.21
C SER A 165 25.67 15.32 2.57
N SER A 166 25.31 16.39 1.86
CA SER A 166 25.84 17.76 2.04
C SER A 166 27.34 17.93 1.73
N LEU A 167 27.97 16.96 1.08
CA LEU A 167 29.31 17.13 0.52
C LEU A 167 29.22 17.99 -0.73
N THR A 168 29.86 19.16 -0.71
CA THR A 168 29.95 20.07 -1.87
C THR A 168 30.48 19.32 -3.08
N GLU A 169 29.74 19.34 -4.19
CA GLU A 169 30.22 18.84 -5.47
C GLU A 169 31.34 19.75 -5.98
N THR A 170 32.41 19.13 -6.47
CA THR A 170 33.45 19.84 -7.19
C THR A 170 33.32 19.48 -8.67
N ASP A 171 33.96 20.25 -9.55
CA ASP A 171 34.03 19.94 -11.00
C ASP A 171 34.87 18.68 -11.30
N ARG A 172 35.25 17.93 -10.28
CA ARG A 172 36.09 16.73 -10.34
C ARG A 172 35.23 15.46 -10.33
N SER A 173 35.89 14.30 -10.48
CA SER A 173 35.20 13.02 -10.45
C SER A 173 34.74 12.63 -9.03
N PRO A 174 33.70 11.77 -8.91
CA PRO A 174 33.23 11.27 -7.62
C PRO A 174 34.33 10.63 -6.77
N GLU A 175 35.33 10.00 -7.40
CA GLU A 175 36.48 9.39 -6.71
C GLU A 175 37.37 10.45 -6.06
N GLN A 176 37.54 11.60 -6.70
CA GLN A 176 38.32 12.71 -6.13
C GLN A 176 37.58 13.35 -4.96
N ASP A 177 36.26 13.47 -5.04
CA ASP A 177 35.43 13.89 -3.90
C ASP A 177 35.54 12.89 -2.74
N GLY A 178 35.54 11.59 -3.03
CA GLY A 178 35.79 10.53 -2.06
C GLY A 178 37.18 10.62 -1.41
N ARG A 179 38.24 10.90 -2.18
CA ARG A 179 39.60 11.13 -1.64
C ARG A 179 39.63 12.31 -0.70
N ARG A 180 39.03 13.44 -1.09
CA ARG A 180 38.94 14.64 -0.25
C ARG A 180 38.23 14.35 1.06
N LEU A 181 37.13 13.59 1.01
CA LEU A 181 36.43 13.13 2.20
C LEU A 181 37.34 12.25 3.09
N CYS A 182 38.12 11.35 2.51
CA CYS A 182 39.06 10.52 3.28
C CYS A 182 40.11 11.39 3.99
N THR A 183 40.65 12.42 3.34
CA THR A 183 41.56 13.38 3.99
C THR A 183 40.89 14.09 5.17
N LEU A 184 39.62 14.52 5.02
CA LEU A 184 38.85 15.13 6.11
C LEU A 184 38.60 14.17 7.29
N LEU A 185 38.53 12.87 7.01
CA LEU A 185 38.37 11.81 8.01
C LEU A 185 39.72 11.31 8.59
N GLY A 186 40.83 11.96 8.22
CA GLY A 186 42.17 11.66 8.74
C GLY A 186 42.87 10.46 8.09
N TYR A 187 42.45 10.05 6.89
CA TYR A 187 43.22 9.09 6.09
C TYR A 187 44.41 9.81 5.42
N HIS A 188 45.55 9.12 5.37
CA HIS A 188 46.76 9.65 4.73
C HIS A 188 46.65 9.54 3.20
N ALA A 189 47.24 10.50 2.48
CA ALA A 189 47.21 10.52 1.02
C ALA A 189 47.94 9.33 0.38
N ASP A 190 48.89 8.75 1.11
CA ASP A 190 49.76 7.65 0.67
C ASP A 190 49.16 6.26 0.95
N GLU A 191 48.06 6.21 1.72
CA GLU A 191 47.35 4.98 2.01
C GLU A 191 46.38 4.60 0.87
N PRO A 192 46.16 3.31 0.62
CA PRO A 192 45.12 2.87 -0.30
C PRO A 192 43.76 3.38 0.19
N LEU A 193 42.91 3.78 -0.77
CA LEU A 193 41.57 4.24 -0.41
C LEU A 193 40.78 3.11 0.25
N PRO A 194 39.98 3.43 1.28
CA PRO A 194 39.19 2.42 1.97
C PRO A 194 37.98 1.95 1.14
N PHE A 195 37.71 2.57 -0.01
CA PHE A 195 36.57 2.27 -0.88
C PHE A 195 37.03 1.89 -2.29
N THR A 196 36.25 1.07 -2.99
CA THR A 196 36.55 0.54 -4.33
C THR A 196 35.93 1.38 -5.45
N ARG A 197 34.79 2.03 -5.20
CA ARG A 197 34.07 2.84 -6.18
C ARG A 197 33.38 4.04 -5.55
N ALA A 198 33.26 5.12 -6.30
CA ALA A 198 32.46 6.29 -5.93
C ALA A 198 31.48 6.67 -7.04
N SER A 199 30.34 7.26 -6.69
CA SER A 199 29.33 7.72 -7.65
C SER A 199 28.44 8.81 -7.04
N ARG A 200 27.80 9.63 -7.88
CA ARG A 200 26.83 10.64 -7.44
C ARG A 200 25.41 10.11 -7.55
N ALA A 201 24.64 10.21 -6.48
CA ALA A 201 23.25 9.78 -6.41
C ALA A 201 22.29 10.96 -6.60
N GLY A 202 21.71 11.03 -7.79
CA GLY A 202 20.74 12.05 -8.19
C GLY A 202 20.95 12.47 -9.65
N ARG A 203 19.87 12.90 -10.31
CA ARG A 203 19.93 13.43 -11.69
C ARG A 203 20.04 14.95 -11.74
N ASP A 204 19.54 15.63 -10.71
CA ASP A 204 19.58 17.08 -10.60
C ASP A 204 20.99 17.56 -10.26
N THR A 205 21.64 18.24 -11.20
CA THR A 205 22.98 18.82 -11.03
C THR A 205 22.94 20.26 -10.53
N THR A 206 21.74 20.86 -10.38
CA THR A 206 21.60 22.21 -9.80
C THR A 206 21.75 22.21 -8.28
N ARG A 207 21.68 21.03 -7.66
CA ARG A 207 21.85 20.80 -6.23
C ARG A 207 22.99 19.83 -6.00
N SER A 208 23.71 20.00 -4.88
CA SER A 208 24.71 19.02 -4.45
C SER A 208 24.06 17.65 -4.21
N ARG A 209 24.35 16.68 -5.08
CA ARG A 209 23.90 15.30 -4.98
C ARG A 209 24.73 14.57 -3.95
N ALA A 210 24.12 13.54 -3.35
CA ALA A 210 24.82 12.70 -2.41
C ALA A 210 25.96 11.93 -3.11
N LEU A 211 27.08 11.75 -2.43
CA LEU A 211 28.14 10.84 -2.87
C LEU A 211 27.85 9.46 -2.30
N ILE A 212 27.90 8.43 -3.12
CA ILE A 212 27.86 7.02 -2.72
C ILE A 212 29.25 6.45 -2.90
N ILE A 213 29.81 5.88 -1.84
CA ILE A 213 31.07 5.13 -1.88
C ILE A 213 30.80 3.67 -1.54
N GLN A 214 31.43 2.76 -2.27
CA GLN A 214 31.28 1.32 -2.11
C GLN A 214 32.57 0.72 -1.54
N PHE A 215 32.44 -0.12 -0.52
CA PHE A 215 33.56 -0.80 0.15
C PHE A 215 33.74 -2.22 -0.39
N SER A 216 34.94 -2.78 -0.24
CA SER A 216 35.24 -4.20 -0.54
C SER A 216 34.60 -5.15 0.47
N ASP A 217 34.50 -4.71 1.73
CA ASP A 217 34.08 -5.54 2.85
C ASP A 217 33.41 -4.71 3.95
N GLU A 218 32.72 -5.40 4.86
CA GLU A 218 31.97 -4.77 5.93
C GLU A 218 32.88 -4.15 7.02
N THR A 219 34.10 -4.65 7.19
CA THR A 219 35.04 -4.14 8.18
C THR A 219 35.50 -2.74 7.78
N GLY A 220 36.00 -2.57 6.56
CA GLY A 220 36.38 -1.26 6.02
C GLY A 220 35.22 -0.26 6.04
N ARG A 221 34.02 -0.71 5.69
CA ARG A 221 32.80 0.13 5.79
C ARG A 221 32.53 0.59 7.22
N ARG A 222 32.61 -0.33 8.19
CA ARG A 222 32.34 -0.05 9.61
C ARG A 222 33.37 0.91 10.18
N ASP A 223 34.65 0.68 9.91
CA ASP A 223 35.75 1.54 10.36
C ASP A 223 35.63 2.95 9.79
N PHE A 224 35.21 3.07 8.53
CA PHE A 224 34.91 4.35 7.91
C PHE A 224 33.77 5.09 8.60
N LEU A 225 32.66 4.40 8.93
CA LEU A 225 31.53 5.01 9.62
C LEU A 225 31.86 5.46 11.05
N ILE A 226 32.77 4.76 11.75
CA ILE A 226 33.21 5.17 13.10
C ILE A 226 33.94 6.53 13.05
N ARG A 227 34.75 6.77 12.01
CA ARG A 227 35.50 8.03 11.82
C ARG A 227 34.60 9.25 11.57
N ARG A 228 33.30 9.07 11.30
CA ARG A 228 32.35 10.19 11.12
C ARG A 228 32.29 11.14 12.33
N ALA A 229 32.71 10.68 13.52
CA ALA A 229 32.80 11.54 14.70
C ALA A 229 33.64 12.81 14.44
N VAL A 230 34.67 12.72 13.60
CA VAL A 230 35.52 13.85 13.18
C VAL A 230 34.73 14.93 12.42
N LEU A 231 33.67 14.53 11.71
CA LEU A 231 32.85 15.47 10.95
C LEU A 231 32.01 16.37 11.85
N SER A 232 31.68 15.92 13.07
CA SER A 232 30.94 16.74 14.04
C SER A 232 31.76 17.95 14.54
N THR A 233 33.09 17.87 14.44
CA THR A 233 34.02 18.93 14.86
C THR A 233 34.57 19.74 13.68
N THR A 234 34.17 19.42 12.45
CA THR A 234 34.67 20.10 11.25
C THR A 234 33.89 21.41 11.02
N PRO A 235 34.56 22.57 10.93
CA PRO A 235 33.88 23.84 10.67
C PRO A 235 33.28 23.88 9.25
N GLY A 236 32.05 24.40 9.12
CA GLY A 236 31.36 24.58 7.84
C GLY A 236 29.99 23.89 7.79
N THR A 237 29.53 23.56 6.58
CA THR A 237 28.25 22.88 6.37
C THR A 237 28.29 21.46 6.96
N PRO A 238 27.32 21.09 7.81
CA PRO A 238 27.25 19.75 8.39
C PRO A 238 27.14 18.68 7.30
N MET A 239 28.07 17.73 7.33
CA MET A 239 28.07 16.56 6.46
C MET A 239 27.59 15.33 7.23
N TYR A 240 26.86 14.46 6.54
CA TYR A 240 26.26 13.27 7.14
C TYR A 240 26.70 12.01 6.41
N LEU A 241 27.16 11.01 7.18
CA LEU A 241 27.51 9.67 6.73
C LEU A 241 26.46 8.70 7.26
N ASP A 242 25.68 8.16 6.34
CA ASP A 242 24.59 7.22 6.59
C ASP A 242 24.76 5.94 5.77
N ASP A 243 24.08 4.87 6.19
CA ASP A 243 23.89 3.69 5.35
C ASP A 243 23.13 4.07 4.06
N ASP A 244 23.49 3.48 2.92
CA ASP A 244 22.76 3.65 1.66
C ASP A 244 21.53 2.76 1.62
N LEU A 245 20.47 3.20 2.31
CA LEU A 245 19.23 2.46 2.43
C LEU A 245 18.42 2.46 1.12
N THR A 246 17.64 1.41 0.89
CA THR A 246 16.57 1.39 -0.11
C THR A 246 15.44 2.34 0.29
N LEU A 247 14.51 2.62 -0.62
CA LEU A 247 13.34 3.47 -0.31
C LEU A 247 12.48 2.85 0.79
N MET A 248 12.23 1.54 0.74
CA MET A 248 11.43 0.85 1.74
C MET A 248 12.10 0.86 3.11
N GLN A 249 13.42 0.69 3.18
CA GLN A 249 14.18 0.85 4.43
C GLN A 249 14.16 2.29 4.95
N VAL A 250 14.21 3.31 4.09
CA VAL A 250 14.09 4.71 4.51
C VAL A 250 12.71 4.97 5.14
N GLU A 251 11.66 4.44 4.54
CA GLU A 251 10.29 4.57 5.07
C GLU A 251 10.14 3.82 6.40
N GLN A 252 10.62 2.57 6.47
CA GLN A 252 10.63 1.80 7.71
C GLN A 252 11.42 2.51 8.81
N ARG A 253 12.62 3.04 8.50
CA ARG A 253 13.41 3.86 9.43
C ARG A 253 12.57 5.01 9.97
N ARG A 254 11.89 5.76 9.10
CA ARG A 254 11.05 6.90 9.51
C ARG A 254 9.96 6.49 10.50
N THR A 255 9.32 5.34 10.28
CA THR A 255 8.28 4.79 11.16
C THR A 255 8.86 4.29 12.49
N CYS A 256 10.04 3.69 12.47
CA CYS A 256 10.68 3.08 13.64
C CYS A 256 11.50 4.06 14.51
N MET A 257 11.99 5.17 13.93
CA MET A 257 12.86 6.13 14.63
C MET A 257 12.24 6.72 15.91
N PRO A 258 10.93 7.04 15.99
CA PRO A 258 10.32 7.50 17.23
C PRO A 258 10.52 6.53 18.40
N ARG A 259 10.40 5.21 18.14
CA ARG A 259 10.63 4.15 19.14
C ARG A 259 12.09 4.09 19.56
N VAL A 260 13.03 4.19 18.62
CA VAL A 260 14.47 4.27 18.90
C VAL A 260 14.79 5.47 19.79
N LEU A 261 14.24 6.64 19.48
CA LEU A 261 14.45 7.87 20.25
C LEU A 261 13.79 7.83 21.63
N GLN A 262 12.67 7.13 21.77
CA GLN A 262 12.03 6.90 23.04
C GLN A 262 12.87 5.98 23.94
N ALA A 263 13.31 4.83 23.43
CA ALA A 263 14.16 3.91 24.18
C ALA A 263 15.47 4.56 24.64
N ARG A 264 16.07 5.44 23.81
CA ARG A 264 17.23 6.25 24.22
C ARG A 264 16.92 7.18 25.39
N ARG A 265 15.73 7.80 25.41
CA ARG A 265 15.28 8.66 26.51
C ARG A 265 15.06 7.86 27.80
N GLU A 266 14.67 6.60 27.67
CA GLU A 266 14.49 5.65 28.77
C GLU A 266 15.82 5.01 29.25
N GLY A 267 16.96 5.38 28.65
CA GLY A 267 18.30 4.92 29.05
C GLY A 267 18.82 3.68 28.32
N HIS A 268 18.05 3.15 27.36
CA HIS A 268 18.45 1.97 26.59
C HIS A 268 19.42 2.31 25.44
N ARG A 269 20.29 1.35 25.10
CA ARG A 269 21.16 1.42 23.93
C ARG A 269 20.36 1.06 22.68
N ALA A 270 19.69 2.04 22.07
CA ALA A 270 18.87 1.83 20.88
C ALA A 270 19.49 2.42 19.59
N LEU A 271 19.43 1.69 18.48
CA LEU A 271 19.86 2.15 17.16
C LEU A 271 19.06 1.49 16.03
N TYR A 272 18.97 2.17 14.89
CA TYR A 272 18.48 1.58 13.65
C TYR A 272 19.69 1.20 12.79
N ARG A 273 19.76 -0.05 12.33
CA ARG A 273 20.85 -0.56 11.49
C ARG A 273 20.35 -1.66 10.58
N ASP A 274 20.78 -1.62 9.32
CA ASP A 274 20.52 -2.67 8.33
C ASP A 274 19.02 -3.04 8.17
N GLY A 275 18.13 -2.05 8.29
CA GLY A 275 16.68 -2.29 8.20
C GLY A 275 15.99 -2.57 9.54
N ARG A 276 16.73 -2.70 10.64
CA ARG A 276 16.21 -3.21 11.91
C ARG A 276 16.41 -2.22 13.06
N VAL A 277 15.46 -2.21 13.99
CA VAL A 277 15.63 -1.56 15.29
C VAL A 277 16.34 -2.52 16.22
N ILE A 278 17.40 -2.07 16.87
CA ILE A 278 18.17 -2.83 17.86
C ILE A 278 18.11 -2.06 19.17
N ILE A 279 17.64 -2.68 20.25
CA ILE A 279 17.61 -2.12 21.61
C ILE A 279 18.35 -3.07 22.54
N ASP A 280 19.35 -2.57 23.25
CA ASP A 280 20.22 -3.33 24.16
C ASP A 280 20.86 -4.59 23.52
N GLY A 281 21.16 -4.48 22.22
CA GLY A 281 21.75 -5.57 21.44
C GLY A 281 20.75 -6.52 20.79
N TRP A 282 19.46 -6.37 21.07
CA TRP A 282 18.41 -7.24 20.54
C TRP A 282 17.63 -6.57 19.40
N PRO A 283 17.45 -7.23 18.25
CA PRO A 283 16.54 -6.75 17.23
C PRO A 283 15.11 -6.79 17.76
N ILE A 284 14.35 -5.74 17.49
CA ILE A 284 12.95 -5.62 17.85
C ILE A 284 12.18 -5.47 16.55
N ASP A 285 11.41 -6.50 16.23
CA ASP A 285 10.49 -6.51 15.09
C ASP A 285 9.37 -5.47 15.27
#